data_AF-F2L452-F1
#
_entry.id   AF-F2L452-F1
#
_cell.length_a   1.000
_cell.length_b   1.000
_cell.length_c   1.000
_cell.angle_alpha   90.00
_cell.angle_beta   90.00
_cell.angle_gamma   90.00
#
_symmetry.space_group_name_H-M   'P 1'
#
loop_
_entity.id
_entity.type
_entity.pdbx_description
1 polymer ?
#
loop_
_entity_poly.entity_id
_entity_poly.type
_entity_poly.pdbx_seq_one_letter_code
_entity_poly.pdbx_strand_id
1 'polypeptide(L)'
;MQGIGKLKLGLEEWKKIENDLVRIAATDQLELLLNFTLVAAVEDEGEEHAGEEEHVHGLLPSDQEFAREVGDLMDYAVKTYKADAHPHFHGDHGTVLFVIRGGPKDLLKAFRDLIEYARSNCEKCAVHGIDGEFHLGEDLAGIYFGDVYKVTFILPAEDGRRLRVYEAHP
;
A
#
# COMPACT_ATOMS: atom_id res chain seq x y z
N MET A 1 17.80 5.11 -25.51
CA MET A 1 17.27 6.44 -25.09
C MET A 1 15.79 6.44 -24.67
N GLN A 2 15.05 5.31 -24.70
CA GLN A 2 13.62 5.27 -24.35
C GLN A 2 13.31 5.25 -22.83
N GLY A 3 14.29 4.98 -21.95
CA GLY A 3 14.06 4.89 -20.49
C GLY A 3 13.90 6.23 -19.76
N ILE A 4 14.56 7.29 -20.23
CA ILE A 4 14.57 8.60 -19.55
C ILE A 4 13.20 9.29 -19.65
N GLY A 5 12.47 9.11 -20.76
CA GLY A 5 11.14 9.68 -20.96
C GLY A 5 10.10 9.08 -20.02
N LYS A 6 10.10 7.76 -19.83
CA LYS A 6 9.18 7.06 -18.91
C LYS A 6 9.46 7.41 -17.44
N LEU A 7 10.75 7.50 -17.06
CA LEU A 7 11.16 7.93 -15.72
C LEU A 7 10.71 9.37 -15.40
N LYS A 8 10.79 10.29 -16.37
CA LYS A 8 10.29 11.66 -16.20
C LYS A 8 8.77 11.73 -16.03
N LEU A 9 8.01 10.94 -16.80
CA LEU A 9 6.55 10.89 -16.71
C LEU A 9 6.08 10.37 -15.34
N GLY A 10 6.72 9.32 -14.80
CA GLY A 10 6.39 8.80 -13.47
C GLY A 10 6.63 9.82 -12.35
N LEU A 11 7.77 10.53 -12.39
CA LEU A 11 8.09 11.58 -11.41
C LEU A 11 7.13 12.78 -11.47
N GLU A 12 6.66 13.15 -12.67
CA GLU A 12 5.68 14.22 -12.82
C GLU A 12 4.33 13.88 -12.20
N GLU A 13 3.90 12.62 -12.30
CA GLU A 13 2.62 12.20 -11.75
C GLU A 13 2.61 12.21 -10.22
N TRP A 14 3.65 11.64 -9.60
CA TRP A 14 3.83 11.70 -8.14
C TRP A 14 3.84 13.13 -7.62
N LYS A 15 4.43 14.06 -8.37
CA LYS A 15 4.44 15.47 -8.00
C LYS A 15 3.06 16.12 -8.08
N LYS A 16 2.20 15.73 -9.03
CA LYS A 16 0.81 16.20 -9.09
C LYS A 16 0.00 15.70 -7.91
N ILE A 17 0.16 14.41 -7.56
CA ILE A 17 -0.48 13.80 -6.38
C ILE A 17 -0.03 14.52 -5.11
N GLU A 18 1.28 14.75 -4.94
CA GLU A 18 1.84 15.50 -3.80
C GLU A 18 1.23 16.89 -3.70
N ASN A 19 1.18 17.64 -4.80
CA ASN A 19 0.61 18.99 -4.80
C ASN A 19 -0.87 19.01 -4.41
N ASP A 20 -1.66 18.04 -4.90
CA ASP A 20 -3.07 17.96 -4.54
C ASP A 20 -3.26 17.56 -3.07
N LEU A 21 -2.48 16.62 -2.54
CA LEU A 21 -2.53 16.29 -1.11
C LEU A 21 -2.07 17.46 -0.23
N VAL A 22 -1.05 18.22 -0.64
CA VAL A 22 -0.63 19.47 0.04
C VAL A 22 -1.75 20.50 0.05
N ARG A 23 -2.45 20.68 -1.07
CA ARG A 23 -3.60 21.58 -1.14
C ARG A 23 -4.74 21.11 -0.23
N ILE A 24 -5.05 19.81 -0.24
CA ILE A 24 -6.15 19.23 0.54
C ILE A 24 -5.85 19.32 2.04
N ALA A 25 -4.62 18.99 2.44
CA ALA A 25 -4.18 19.11 3.83
C ALA A 25 -4.07 20.57 4.30
N ALA A 26 -3.78 21.50 3.38
CA ALA A 26 -3.47 22.90 3.64
C ALA A 26 -2.31 23.08 4.65
N THR A 27 -2.60 23.06 5.95
CA THR A 27 -1.60 23.13 7.03
C THR A 27 -1.69 21.97 8.03
N ASP A 28 -2.69 21.12 7.87
CA ASP A 28 -2.99 20.02 8.78
C ASP A 28 -2.22 18.75 8.41
N GLN A 29 -2.24 17.77 9.31
CA GLN A 29 -1.72 16.44 9.04
C GLN A 29 -2.81 15.57 8.40
N LEU A 30 -2.39 14.70 7.50
CA LEU A 30 -3.25 13.66 6.97
C LEU A 30 -2.97 12.34 7.70
N GLU A 31 -3.96 11.47 7.65
CA GLU A 31 -3.83 10.06 8.01
C GLU A 31 -3.90 9.22 6.73
N LEU A 32 -2.92 8.35 6.55
CA LEU A 32 -2.85 7.36 5.47
C LEU A 32 -3.27 6.01 6.04
N LEU A 33 -4.36 5.47 5.52
CA LEU A 33 -4.74 4.07 5.70
C LEU A 33 -4.23 3.32 4.49
N LEU A 34 -3.25 2.43 4.68
CA LEU A 34 -2.59 1.67 3.63
C LEU A 34 -2.77 0.17 3.84
N ASN A 35 -3.65 -0.41 3.05
CA ASN A 35 -3.97 -1.82 3.09
C ASN A 35 -3.17 -2.59 2.03
N PHE A 36 -2.45 -3.60 2.48
CA PHE A 36 -1.75 -4.55 1.62
C PHE A 36 -2.49 -5.87 1.65
N THR A 37 -2.93 -6.36 0.50
CA THR A 37 -3.39 -7.76 0.35
C THR A 37 -2.19 -8.62 -0.01
N LEU A 38 -1.90 -9.61 0.83
CA LEU A 38 -0.72 -10.47 0.74
C LEU A 38 -1.17 -11.92 0.58
N VAL A 39 -0.50 -12.65 -0.32
CA VAL A 39 -0.71 -14.08 -0.55
C VAL A 39 0.63 -14.80 -0.49
N ALA A 40 0.63 -16.08 -0.13
CA ALA A 40 1.82 -16.91 -0.23
C ALA A 40 2.30 -16.97 -1.69
N ALA A 41 3.62 -16.85 -1.90
CA ALA A 41 4.21 -17.02 -3.21
C ALA A 41 4.18 -18.51 -3.56
N VAL A 42 3.31 -18.91 -4.50
CA VAL A 42 3.28 -20.28 -5.00
C VAL A 42 4.50 -20.47 -5.91
N GLU A 43 5.43 -21.34 -5.52
CA GLU A 43 6.43 -21.86 -6.45
C GLU A 43 5.66 -22.62 -7.55
N ASP A 44 5.86 -22.26 -8.82
CA ASP A 44 5.13 -22.81 -9.97
C ASP A 44 5.44 -24.31 -10.14
N GLU A 45 4.73 -25.15 -9.38
CA GLU A 45 4.56 -26.58 -9.60
C GLU A 45 3.07 -26.93 -9.40
N GLY A 46 2.25 -26.60 -10.40
CA GLY A 46 1.30 -27.53 -11.02
C GLY A 46 0.37 -28.40 -10.17
N GLU A 47 0.06 -28.11 -8.91
CA GLU A 47 -0.91 -28.89 -8.14
C GLU A 47 -1.98 -28.00 -7.49
N GLU A 48 -3.15 -28.00 -8.12
CA GLU A 48 -4.43 -27.64 -7.49
C GLU A 48 -4.69 -28.60 -6.32
N HIS A 49 -4.15 -28.29 -5.15
CA HIS A 49 -4.67 -28.85 -3.91
C HIS A 49 -5.83 -27.99 -3.41
N ALA A 50 -6.99 -28.22 -4.02
CA ALA A 50 -8.29 -27.95 -3.39
C ALA A 50 -8.47 -28.92 -2.20
N GLY A 51 -7.76 -28.65 -1.11
CA GLY A 51 -8.00 -29.22 0.20
C GLY A 51 -8.82 -28.23 1.02
N GLU A 52 -10.01 -28.65 1.47
CA GLU A 52 -10.80 -27.94 2.47
C GLU A 52 -10.01 -27.92 3.80
N GLU A 53 -9.04 -27.02 3.93
CA GLU A 53 -8.37 -26.78 5.21
C GLU A 53 -9.22 -25.83 6.06
N GLU A 54 -9.49 -26.22 7.30
CA GLU A 54 -10.14 -25.38 8.30
C GLU A 54 -9.43 -24.02 8.36
N HIS A 55 -10.09 -22.96 7.88
CA HIS A 55 -9.52 -21.62 7.84
C HIS A 55 -9.27 -21.09 9.26
N VAL A 56 -8.09 -21.35 9.80
CA VAL A 56 -7.67 -20.79 11.09
C VAL A 56 -7.43 -19.30 10.90
N HIS A 57 -8.27 -18.48 11.53
CA HIS A 57 -8.04 -17.03 11.61
C HIS A 57 -6.83 -16.74 12.49
N GLY A 58 -5.89 -15.96 11.96
CA GLY A 58 -4.64 -15.62 12.65
C GLY A 58 -4.28 -14.15 12.49
N LEU A 59 -3.48 -13.65 13.44
CA LEU A 59 -2.80 -12.35 13.30
C LEU A 59 -1.62 -12.43 12.31
N LEU A 60 -1.21 -13.63 11.93
CA LEU A 60 -0.14 -13.89 10.96
C LEU A 60 -0.51 -15.10 10.10
N PRO A 61 0.09 -15.24 8.92
CA PRO A 61 0.02 -16.45 8.11
C PRO A 61 0.36 -17.73 8.90
N SER A 62 -0.15 -18.87 8.45
CA SER A 62 0.18 -20.19 9.03
C SER A 62 1.59 -20.65 8.66
N ASP A 63 2.08 -20.27 7.48
CA ASP A 63 3.45 -20.54 7.05
C ASP A 63 4.44 -19.65 7.81
N GLN A 64 5.50 -20.25 8.37
CA GLN A 64 6.43 -19.55 9.26
C GLN A 64 7.32 -18.55 8.51
N GLU A 65 7.71 -18.84 7.27
CA GLU A 65 8.56 -17.94 6.49
C GLU A 65 7.73 -16.75 6.00
N PHE A 66 6.53 -17.00 5.48
CA PHE A 66 5.58 -15.95 5.13
C PHE A 66 5.24 -15.08 6.36
N ALA A 67 4.93 -15.69 7.51
CA ALA A 67 4.65 -14.94 8.73
C ALA A 67 5.83 -14.08 9.19
N ARG A 68 7.05 -14.56 9.01
CA ARG A 68 8.26 -13.80 9.32
C ARG A 68 8.43 -12.59 8.40
N GLU A 69 8.29 -12.76 7.08
CA GLU A 69 8.42 -11.66 6.12
C GLU A 69 7.34 -10.58 6.31
N VAL A 70 6.11 -11.00 6.58
CA VAL A 70 5.02 -10.08 6.97
C VAL A 70 5.38 -9.32 8.25
N GLY A 71 5.90 -10.04 9.26
CA GLY A 71 6.38 -9.44 10.50
C GLY A 71 7.49 -8.42 10.27
N ASP A 72 8.45 -8.71 9.39
CA ASP A 72 9.55 -7.81 9.04
C ASP A 72 9.06 -6.54 8.31
N LEU A 73 8.09 -6.67 7.39
CA LEU A 73 7.40 -5.54 6.76
C LEU A 73 6.68 -4.67 7.79
N MET A 74 5.94 -5.29 8.71
CA MET A 74 5.25 -4.57 9.78
C MET A 74 6.23 -3.83 10.69
N ASP A 75 7.29 -4.50 11.12
CA ASP A 75 8.34 -3.93 11.95
C ASP A 75 9.02 -2.74 11.25
N TYR A 76 9.28 -2.85 9.96
CA TYR A 76 9.83 -1.75 9.16
C TYR A 76 8.89 -0.55 9.15
N ALA A 77 7.59 -0.75 8.92
CA ALA A 77 6.58 0.31 8.93
C ALA A 77 6.49 1.00 10.31
N VAL A 78 6.38 0.22 11.38
CA VAL A 78 6.27 0.71 12.76
C VAL A 78 7.52 1.51 13.16
N LYS A 79 8.72 0.96 12.92
CA LYS A 79 9.98 1.60 13.35
C LYS A 79 10.31 2.85 12.53
N THR A 80 10.01 2.84 11.22
CA THR A 80 10.39 3.93 10.31
C THR A 80 9.36 5.05 10.29
N TYR A 81 8.08 4.70 10.31
CA TYR A 81 6.98 5.64 10.09
C TYR A 81 6.03 5.79 11.29
N LYS A 82 6.29 5.10 12.41
CA LYS A 82 5.40 5.06 13.59
C LYS A 82 3.99 4.62 13.19
N ALA A 83 3.90 3.69 12.24
CA ALA A 83 2.64 3.14 11.78
C ALA A 83 1.96 2.34 12.89
N ASP A 84 0.64 2.42 12.99
CA ASP A 84 -0.17 1.40 13.67
C ASP A 84 -0.46 0.29 12.64
N ALA A 85 -0.06 -0.95 12.93
CA ALA A 85 -0.18 -2.08 12.00
C ALA A 85 -1.23 -3.08 12.49
N HIS A 86 -2.18 -3.42 11.61
CA HIS A 86 -3.31 -4.29 11.91
C HIS A 86 -3.37 -5.44 10.89
N PRO A 87 -2.73 -6.59 11.19
CA PRO A 87 -2.76 -7.75 10.31
C PRO A 87 -4.04 -8.59 10.52
N HIS A 88 -4.53 -9.19 9.45
CA HIS A 88 -5.64 -10.14 9.45
C HIS A 88 -5.38 -11.22 8.40
N PHE A 89 -5.18 -12.47 8.83
CA PHE A 89 -4.81 -13.58 7.93
C PHE A 89 -5.73 -14.80 8.06
N HIS A 90 -5.85 -15.52 6.94
CA HIS A 90 -6.55 -16.78 6.78
C HIS A 90 -5.63 -17.76 6.05
N GLY A 91 -4.90 -18.59 6.78
CA GLY A 91 -3.95 -19.54 6.20
C GLY A 91 -2.84 -18.85 5.40
N ASP A 92 -2.93 -18.93 4.08
CA ASP A 92 -1.93 -18.50 3.09
C ASP A 92 -2.23 -17.13 2.44
N HIS A 93 -3.26 -16.42 2.90
CA HIS A 93 -3.59 -15.08 2.43
C HIS A 93 -4.11 -14.19 3.55
N GLY A 94 -4.01 -12.88 3.36
CA GLY A 94 -4.54 -11.93 4.32
C GLY A 94 -4.24 -10.50 3.95
N THR A 95 -4.50 -9.61 4.90
CA THR A 95 -4.29 -8.18 4.74
C THR A 95 -3.50 -7.61 5.90
N VAL A 96 -2.72 -6.57 5.63
CA VAL A 96 -2.12 -5.72 6.66
C VAL A 96 -2.52 -4.28 6.40
N LEU A 97 -3.27 -3.71 7.34
CA LEU A 97 -3.59 -2.28 7.33
C LEU A 97 -2.53 -1.53 8.14
N PHE A 98 -1.88 -0.56 7.50
CA PHE A 98 -1.01 0.42 8.14
C PHE A 98 -1.74 1.75 8.28
N VAL A 99 -1.73 2.34 9.48
CA VAL A 99 -2.24 3.68 9.73
C VAL A 99 -1.05 4.59 10.04
N ILE A 100 -0.82 5.62 9.21
CA ILE A 100 0.34 6.52 9.30
C ILE A 100 -0.14 7.96 9.29
N ARG A 101 0.27 8.75 10.29
CA ARG A 101 -0.07 10.17 10.38
C ARG A 101 1.13 11.03 10.03
N GLY A 102 0.93 12.05 9.18
CA GLY A 102 2.03 12.90 8.75
C GLY A 102 1.66 13.94 7.72
N GLY A 103 2.67 14.68 7.27
CA GLY A 103 2.52 15.60 6.14
C GLY A 103 2.42 14.84 4.81
N PRO A 104 1.74 15.41 3.79
CA PRO A 104 1.55 14.77 2.48
C PRO A 104 2.80 14.15 1.86
N LYS A 105 3.93 14.87 1.92
CA LYS A 105 5.21 14.40 1.38
C LYS A 105 5.76 13.18 2.11
N ASP A 106 5.63 13.16 3.44
CA ASP A 106 6.10 12.05 4.27
C ASP A 106 5.22 10.82 4.07
N LEU A 107 3.90 11.02 3.91
CA LEU A 107 2.97 9.92 3.63
C LEU A 107 3.19 9.31 2.25
N LEU A 108 3.40 10.12 1.20
CA LEU A 108 3.76 9.60 -0.13
C LEU A 108 5.13 8.92 -0.16
N LYS A 109 6.04 9.33 0.72
CA LYS A 109 7.30 8.61 0.92
C LYS A 109 7.05 7.26 1.60
N ALA A 110 6.31 7.24 2.70
CA ALA A 110 5.95 6.02 3.41
C ALA A 110 5.24 5.01 2.49
N PHE A 111 4.27 5.49 1.71
CA PHE A 111 3.56 4.71 0.70
C PHE A 111 4.51 3.98 -0.25
N ARG A 112 5.42 4.71 -0.90
CA ARG A 112 6.35 4.13 -1.88
C ARG A 112 7.39 3.22 -1.24
N ASP A 113 7.92 3.64 -0.09
CA ASP A 113 8.93 2.86 0.61
C ASP A 113 8.37 1.52 1.12
N LEU A 114 7.12 1.47 1.56
CA LEU A 114 6.47 0.23 1.98
C LEU A 114 6.20 -0.72 0.81
N ILE A 115 5.79 -0.18 -0.34
CA ILE A 115 5.66 -0.97 -1.57
C ILE A 115 7.01 -1.54 -1.98
N GLU A 116 8.04 -0.71 -2.02
CA GLU A 116 9.38 -1.14 -2.41
C GLU A 116 9.97 -2.15 -1.43
N TYR A 117 9.73 -1.96 -0.13
CA TYR A 117 10.14 -2.92 0.90
C TYR A 117 9.48 -4.27 0.66
N ALA A 118 8.16 -4.32 0.48
CA ALA A 118 7.45 -5.56 0.22
C ALA A 118 7.93 -6.24 -1.07
N ARG A 119 8.18 -5.47 -2.14
CA ARG A 119 8.72 -6.02 -3.40
C ARG A 119 10.11 -6.62 -3.26
N SER A 120 10.95 -6.06 -2.39
CA SER A 120 12.36 -6.42 -2.29
C SER A 120 12.65 -7.43 -1.18
N ASN A 121 11.74 -7.61 -0.23
CA ASN A 121 11.97 -8.39 0.99
C ASN A 121 10.88 -9.44 1.28
N CYS A 122 9.90 -9.60 0.39
CA CYS A 122 8.95 -10.72 0.46
C CYS A 122 9.25 -11.71 -0.67
N GLU A 123 10.00 -12.78 -0.36
CA GLU A 123 10.28 -13.87 -1.29
C GLU A 123 9.20 -14.96 -1.21
N LYS A 124 8.66 -15.19 -0.01
CA LYS A 124 7.60 -16.16 0.29
C LYS A 124 6.21 -15.55 0.32
N CYS A 125 6.10 -14.24 0.13
CA CYS A 125 4.83 -13.58 -0.13
C CYS A 125 4.81 -12.70 -1.38
N ALA A 126 3.62 -12.52 -1.93
CA ALA A 126 3.36 -11.59 -3.01
C ALA A 126 2.29 -10.58 -2.58
N VAL A 127 2.52 -9.31 -2.90
CA VAL A 127 1.51 -8.27 -2.79
C VAL A 127 0.53 -8.43 -3.95
N HIS A 128 -0.67 -8.95 -3.65
CA HIS A 128 -1.73 -9.15 -4.62
C HIS A 128 -2.47 -7.84 -4.94
N GLY A 129 -2.60 -6.96 -3.95
CA GLY A 129 -3.33 -5.72 -4.10
C GLY A 129 -2.95 -4.70 -3.04
N ILE A 130 -3.12 -3.43 -3.38
CA ILE A 130 -2.91 -2.28 -2.52
C ILE A 130 -4.14 -1.40 -2.64
N ASP A 131 -4.73 -1.02 -1.53
CA ASP A 131 -5.86 -0.10 -1.48
C ASP A 131 -5.85 0.70 -0.19
N GLY A 132 -6.65 1.75 -0.14
CA GLY A 132 -6.80 2.53 1.07
C GLY A 132 -7.15 3.98 0.81
N GLU A 133 -6.92 4.79 1.83
CA GLU A 133 -7.53 6.11 1.97
C GLU A 133 -6.56 7.12 2.57
N PHE A 134 -6.78 8.38 2.23
CA PHE A 134 -6.25 9.53 2.97
C PHE A 134 -7.40 10.17 3.73
N HIS A 135 -7.19 10.51 5.00
CA HIS A 135 -8.15 11.20 5.85
C HIS A 135 -7.58 12.52 6.37
N LEU A 136 -8.45 13.51 6.50
CA LEU A 136 -8.20 14.78 7.19
C LEU A 136 -9.14 14.86 8.40
N GLY A 137 -8.66 14.43 9.57
CA GLY A 137 -9.55 14.19 10.70
C GLY A 137 -10.52 13.06 10.37
N GLU A 138 -11.83 13.34 10.41
CA GLU A 138 -12.89 12.38 10.08
C GLU A 138 -13.32 12.44 8.59
N ASP A 139 -12.74 13.38 7.81
CA ASP A 139 -13.12 13.59 6.43
C ASP A 139 -12.26 12.78 5.46
N LEU A 140 -12.90 12.08 4.54
CA LEU A 140 -12.23 11.38 3.45
C LEU A 140 -11.59 12.38 2.47
N ALA A 141 -10.26 12.40 2.44
CA ALA A 141 -9.45 13.31 1.62
C ALA A 141 -9.05 12.71 0.26
N GLY A 142 -9.04 11.38 0.14
CA GLY A 142 -8.71 10.69 -1.10
C GLY A 142 -8.75 9.18 -0.96
N ILE A 143 -8.90 8.48 -2.08
CA ILE A 143 -8.83 7.01 -2.12
C ILE A 143 -7.82 6.57 -3.16
N TYR A 144 -7.30 5.36 -3.02
CA TYR A 144 -6.44 4.75 -4.02
C TYR A 144 -6.60 3.23 -4.02
N PHE A 145 -6.23 2.63 -5.14
CA PHE A 145 -6.21 1.18 -5.31
C PHE A 145 -5.28 0.79 -6.46
N GLY A 146 -4.79 -0.44 -6.45
CA GLY A 146 -3.94 -0.99 -7.50
C GLY A 146 -3.06 -2.10 -7.00
N ASP A 147 -1.84 -2.15 -7.51
CA ASP A 147 -0.84 -3.16 -7.20
C ASP A 147 0.57 -2.54 -7.15
N VAL A 148 1.58 -3.38 -6.98
CA VAL A 148 2.99 -2.98 -6.89
C VAL A 148 3.56 -2.36 -8.18
N TYR A 149 2.84 -2.44 -9.30
CA TYR A 149 3.26 -1.92 -10.60
C TYR A 149 2.53 -0.63 -10.99
N LYS A 150 1.26 -0.49 -10.58
CA LYS A 150 0.46 0.70 -10.87
C LYS A 150 -0.60 0.93 -9.79
N VAL A 151 -0.66 2.16 -9.30
CA VAL A 151 -1.68 2.61 -8.34
C VAL A 151 -2.47 3.76 -8.94
N THR A 152 -3.79 3.67 -8.82
CA THR A 152 -4.73 4.72 -9.19
C THR A 152 -5.11 5.52 -7.95
N PHE A 153 -4.93 6.84 -7.99
CA PHE A 153 -5.36 7.77 -6.95
C PHE A 153 -6.57 8.56 -7.42
N ILE A 154 -7.55 8.74 -6.55
CA ILE A 154 -8.75 9.54 -6.79
C ILE A 154 -8.82 10.61 -5.70
N LEU A 155 -8.62 11.87 -6.10
CA LEU A 155 -8.56 13.02 -5.21
C LEU A 155 -9.61 14.07 -5.61
N PRO A 156 -10.16 14.84 -4.66
CA PRO A 156 -11.07 15.94 -4.97
C PRO A 156 -10.34 17.03 -5.78
N ALA A 157 -10.98 17.50 -6.85
CA ALA A 157 -10.51 18.64 -7.62
C ALA A 157 -10.59 19.94 -6.80
N GLU A 158 -9.89 20.98 -7.24
CA GLU A 158 -9.89 22.31 -6.61
C GLU A 158 -11.29 22.94 -6.45
N ASP A 159 -12.23 22.58 -7.33
CA ASP A 159 -13.60 23.09 -7.26
C ASP A 159 -14.50 22.34 -6.27
N GLY A 160 -14.01 21.25 -5.67
CA GLY A 160 -14.76 20.38 -4.75
C GLY A 160 -15.94 19.63 -5.40
N ARG A 161 -16.08 19.67 -6.72
CA ARG A 161 -17.23 19.08 -7.45
C ARG A 161 -16.83 17.91 -8.34
N ARG A 162 -15.56 17.85 -8.73
CA ARG A 162 -15.03 16.81 -9.60
C ARG A 162 -13.99 15.99 -8.86
N LEU A 163 -13.75 14.79 -9.37
CA LEU A 163 -12.64 13.94 -8.95
C LEU A 163 -11.54 14.02 -10.01
N ARG A 164 -10.30 14.10 -9.57
CA ARG A 164 -9.10 13.92 -10.40
C ARG A 164 -8.61 12.50 -10.20
N VAL A 165 -8.29 11.85 -11.32
CA VAL A 165 -7.77 10.48 -11.33
C VAL A 165 -6.34 10.54 -11.82
N TYR A 166 -5.43 9.96 -11.05
CA TYR A 166 -4.00 9.87 -11.34
C TYR A 166 -3.60 8.40 -11.42
N GLU A 167 -2.71 8.05 -12.34
CA GLU A 167 -2.13 6.71 -12.44
C GLU A 167 -0.62 6.80 -12.23
N ALA A 168 -0.15 6.30 -11.08
CA ALA A 168 1.25 6.37 -10.71
C ALA A 168 1.90 4.98 -10.71
N HIS A 169 3.15 4.94 -11.15
CA HIS A 169 4.00 3.76 -11.04
C HIS A 169 4.86 3.91 -9.78
N PRO A 170 4.73 3.00 -8.80
CA PRO A 170 5.54 2.99 -7.58
C PRO A 170 7.06 2.97 -7.83
#